data_AF-A0A3Q0J503-F1
#
_entry.id   AF-A0A3Q0J503-F1
#
_cell.length_a   1.000
_cell.length_b   1.000
_cell.length_c   1.000
_cell.angle_alpha   90.00
_cell.angle_beta   90.00
_cell.angle_gamma   90.00
#
_symmetry.space_group_name_H-M   'P 1'
#
loop_
_entity.id
_entity.type
_entity.pdbx_description
1 polymer ?
#
loop_
_entity_poly.entity_id
_entity_poly.type
_entity_poly.pdbx_seq_one_letter_code
_entity_poly.pdbx_strand_id
1 'polypeptide(L)'
;MDEGKTESSSEKTLSSLFDEALLEYEKICNCDLPTNSSEIQYKIKKCMTMLEDCTRMVSMANIFSSNEHVDEIATNNVKYFLLPILLGYLTLKVTHGDRLELIQTADIYFRDFLKRCKAYSITDVEVEDEKEGEAASTSTSQSMVPPNRPPFDIGKIEFW
;
A
#
# COMPACT_ATOMS: atom_id res chain seq x y z
N MET A 1 -31.92 2.84 -34.76
CA MET A 1 -30.64 2.12 -34.84
C MET A 1 -29.59 3.11 -34.40
N ASP A 2 -29.16 3.00 -33.15
CA ASP A 2 -28.13 3.86 -32.58
C ASP A 2 -26.97 2.93 -32.23
N GLU A 3 -25.85 3.12 -32.93
CA GLU A 3 -24.69 2.24 -32.87
C GLU A 3 -23.90 2.56 -31.60
N GLY A 4 -23.85 1.59 -30.68
CA GLY A 4 -23.05 1.64 -29.47
C GLY A 4 -21.57 1.77 -29.81
N LYS A 5 -21.01 2.95 -29.53
CA LYS A 5 -19.57 3.18 -29.54
C LYS A 5 -19.00 2.53 -28.27
N THR A 6 -18.54 1.30 -28.40
CA THR A 6 -17.79 0.62 -27.34
C THR A 6 -16.41 1.27 -27.29
N GLU A 7 -16.17 2.11 -26.28
CA GLU A 7 -14.83 2.64 -25.99
C GLU A 7 -13.92 1.46 -25.66
N SER A 8 -12.92 1.26 -26.52
CA SER A 8 -11.81 0.32 -26.30
C SER A 8 -10.99 0.83 -25.11
N SER A 9 -11.33 0.37 -23.91
CA SER A 9 -10.47 0.48 -22.73
C SER A 9 -9.23 -0.36 -22.99
N SER A 10 -8.13 0.28 -23.38
CA SER A 10 -6.84 -0.39 -23.51
C SER A 10 -6.48 -1.00 -22.16
N GLU A 11 -6.57 -2.32 -22.00
CA GLU A 11 -6.17 -3.01 -20.79
C GLU A 11 -4.68 -2.72 -20.53
N LYS A 12 -4.40 -1.95 -19.47
CA LYS A 12 -3.03 -1.66 -19.07
C LYS A 12 -2.41 -2.94 -18.51
N THR A 13 -1.20 -3.27 -18.97
CA THR A 13 -0.43 -4.37 -18.38
C THR A 13 0.08 -4.00 -16.99
N LEU A 14 0.29 -4.99 -16.12
CA LEU A 14 0.86 -4.78 -14.79
C LEU A 14 2.18 -4.00 -14.86
N SER A 15 3.08 -4.37 -15.79
CA SER A 15 4.36 -3.68 -15.94
C SER A 15 4.16 -2.21 -16.29
N SER A 16 3.35 -1.90 -17.31
CA SER A 16 3.11 -0.50 -17.71
C SER A 16 2.43 0.32 -16.63
N LEU A 17 1.51 -0.29 -15.86
CA LEU A 17 0.83 0.39 -14.76
C LEU A 17 1.81 0.71 -13.63
N PHE A 18 2.66 -0.26 -13.27
CA PHE A 18 3.68 -0.08 -12.24
C PHE A 18 4.71 0.97 -12.65
N ASP A 19 5.18 0.94 -13.90
CA ASP A 19 6.15 1.91 -14.40
C ASP A 19 5.56 3.34 -14.40
N GLU A 20 4.28 3.50 -14.73
CA GLU A 20 3.58 4.78 -14.61
C GLU A 20 3.40 5.22 -13.15
N ALA A 21 3.08 4.30 -12.25
CA ALA A 21 2.91 4.57 -10.82
C ALA A 21 4.24 4.99 -10.17
N LEU A 22 5.33 4.30 -10.50
CA LEU A 22 6.67 4.59 -10.01
C LEU A 22 7.16 5.97 -10.49
N LEU A 23 6.90 6.31 -11.75
CA LEU A 23 7.19 7.64 -12.27
C LEU A 23 6.42 8.74 -11.52
N GLU A 24 5.14 8.52 -11.19
CA GLU A 24 4.38 9.49 -10.40
C GLU A 24 4.88 9.56 -8.95
N TYR A 25 5.26 8.43 -8.35
CA TYR A 25 5.89 8.36 -7.03
C TYR A 25 7.18 9.19 -6.97
N GLU A 26 8.06 9.05 -7.97
CA GLU A 26 9.30 9.82 -8.08
C GLU A 26 9.03 11.32 -8.20
N LYS A 27 8.02 11.72 -8.99
CA LYS A 27 7.61 13.12 -9.08
C LYS A 27 7.10 13.66 -7.74
N ILE A 28 6.33 12.87 -6.99
CA ILE A 28 5.84 13.24 -5.65
C ILE A 28 7.01 13.42 -4.69
N CYS A 29 8.00 12.53 -4.72
CA CYS A 29 9.17 12.60 -3.86
C CYS A 29 10.05 13.83 -4.14
N ASN A 30 10.14 14.22 -5.41
CA ASN A 30 10.94 15.36 -5.87
C ASN A 30 10.10 16.64 -6.05
N CYS A 31 8.92 16.72 -5.43
CA CYS A 31 8.04 17.87 -5.55
C CYS A 31 8.34 18.92 -4.46
N ASP A 32 8.52 20.17 -4.87
CA ASP A 32 8.72 21.30 -3.96
C ASP A 32 7.40 21.91 -3.43
N LEU A 33 6.24 21.39 -3.87
CA LEU A 33 4.95 21.85 -3.39
C LEU A 33 4.75 21.48 -1.91
N PRO A 34 4.09 22.35 -1.11
CA PRO A 34 3.74 22.01 0.26
C PRO A 34 2.94 20.71 0.31
N THR A 35 3.35 19.77 1.17
CA THR A 35 2.70 18.44 1.27
C THR A 35 1.20 18.53 1.58
N ASN A 36 0.74 19.57 2.27
CA ASN A 36 -0.67 19.80 2.58
C ASN A 36 -1.46 20.50 1.47
N SER A 37 -0.85 20.79 0.32
CA SER A 37 -1.56 21.39 -0.82
C SER A 37 -2.50 20.37 -1.48
N SER A 38 -3.65 20.85 -1.97
CA SER A 38 -4.62 19.97 -2.63
C SER A 38 -4.06 19.28 -3.87
N GLU A 39 -3.13 19.95 -4.58
CA GLU A 39 -2.50 19.40 -5.78
C GLU A 39 -1.66 18.16 -5.47
N ILE A 40 -0.75 18.25 -4.50
CA ILE A 40 0.09 17.10 -4.15
C ILE A 40 -0.73 16.00 -3.46
N GLN A 41 -1.71 16.35 -2.62
CA GLN A 41 -2.61 15.38 -2.00
C GLN A 41 -3.43 14.60 -3.04
N TYR A 42 -3.87 15.26 -4.12
CA TYR A 42 -4.52 14.58 -5.24
C TYR A 42 -3.57 13.63 -5.96
N LYS A 43 -2.33 14.05 -6.23
CA LYS A 43 -1.30 13.20 -6.84
C LYS A 43 -0.97 11.98 -5.99
N ILE A 44 -0.80 12.17 -4.68
CA ILE A 44 -0.57 11.08 -3.71
C ILE A 44 -1.69 10.05 -3.80
N LYS A 45 -2.95 10.48 -3.67
CA LYS A 45 -4.11 9.57 -3.73
C LYS A 45 -4.19 8.83 -5.06
N LYS A 46 -3.97 9.53 -6.18
CA LYS A 46 -3.97 8.91 -7.51
C LYS A 46 -2.87 7.84 -7.62
N CYS A 47 -1.66 8.14 -7.16
CA CYS A 47 -0.53 7.22 -7.17
C CYS A 47 -0.79 5.99 -6.26
N MET A 48 -1.38 6.20 -5.08
CA MET A 48 -1.80 5.11 -4.19
C MET A 48 -2.78 4.16 -4.88
N THR A 49 -3.83 4.68 -5.54
CA THR A 49 -4.78 3.84 -6.30
C THR A 49 -4.09 3.02 -7.39
N MET A 50 -3.13 3.61 -8.11
CA MET A 50 -2.38 2.86 -9.13
C MET A 50 -1.54 1.72 -8.52
N LEU A 51 -0.89 1.95 -7.38
CA LEU A 51 -0.11 0.94 -6.67
C LEU A 51 -1.00 -0.15 -6.03
N GLU A 52 -2.18 0.21 -5.54
CA GLU A 52 -3.21 -0.74 -5.08
C GLU A 52 -3.73 -1.62 -6.22
N ASP A 53 -3.90 -1.07 -7.41
CA ASP A 53 -4.29 -1.85 -8.59
C ASP A 53 -3.15 -2.77 -9.06
N CYS A 54 -1.89 -2.30 -9.05
CA CYS A 54 -0.74 -3.17 -9.26
C CYS A 54 -0.71 -4.31 -8.25
N THR A 55 -0.98 -4.02 -6.97
CA THR A 55 -1.04 -4.98 -5.88
C THR A 55 -2.06 -6.07 -6.21
N ARG A 56 -3.29 -5.69 -6.56
CA ARG A 56 -4.33 -6.64 -6.97
C ARG A 56 -3.92 -7.50 -8.18
N MET A 57 -3.30 -6.89 -9.20
CA MET A 57 -2.85 -7.60 -10.40
C MET A 57 -1.73 -8.61 -10.10
N VAL A 58 -0.80 -8.27 -9.19
CA VAL A 58 0.26 -9.18 -8.72
C VAL A 58 -0.36 -10.39 -8.01
N SER A 59 -1.35 -10.16 -7.15
CA SER A 59 -2.12 -11.23 -6.49
C SER A 59 -2.79 -12.15 -7.50
N MET A 60 -3.51 -11.56 -8.47
CA MET A 60 -4.24 -12.32 -9.49
C MET A 60 -3.32 -13.14 -10.40
N ALA A 61 -2.12 -12.63 -10.66
CA ALA A 61 -1.11 -13.31 -11.45
C ALA A 61 -0.28 -14.33 -10.64
N ASN A 62 -0.49 -14.41 -9.33
CA ASN A 62 0.23 -15.28 -8.40
C ASN A 62 1.76 -15.20 -8.60
N ILE A 63 2.27 -13.98 -8.76
CA ILE A 63 3.69 -13.71 -9.07
C ILE A 63 4.62 -14.13 -7.95
N PHE A 64 4.11 -14.11 -6.72
CA PHE A 64 4.84 -14.45 -5.52
C PHE A 64 4.08 -15.57 -4.82
N SER A 65 4.80 -16.59 -4.38
CA SER A 65 4.27 -17.63 -3.51
C SER A 65 5.06 -17.78 -2.23
N SER A 66 4.38 -18.24 -1.18
CA SER A 66 5.02 -18.59 0.07
C SER A 66 5.97 -19.78 -0.16
N ASN A 67 7.25 -19.64 0.22
CA ASN A 67 8.34 -20.63 0.10
C ASN A 67 9.20 -20.59 -1.17
N GLU A 68 9.14 -19.53 -1.97
CA GLU A 68 10.11 -19.30 -3.05
C GLU A 68 11.38 -18.59 -2.54
N HIS A 69 12.50 -18.85 -3.20
CA HIS A 69 13.70 -18.03 -3.07
C HIS A 69 13.64 -16.82 -4.01
N VAL A 70 14.27 -15.71 -3.63
CA VAL A 70 14.28 -14.50 -4.50
C VAL A 70 14.84 -14.79 -5.89
N ASP A 71 15.77 -15.75 -6.00
CA ASP A 71 16.39 -16.18 -7.27
C ASP A 71 15.42 -16.92 -8.21
N GLU A 72 14.29 -17.40 -7.70
CA GLU A 72 13.25 -18.09 -8.49
C GLU A 72 12.28 -17.10 -9.16
N ILE A 73 12.37 -15.83 -8.79
CA ILE A 73 11.52 -14.77 -9.31
C ILE A 73 12.11 -14.22 -10.60
N ALA A 74 11.29 -14.15 -11.64
CA ALA A 74 11.68 -13.54 -12.90
C ALA A 74 12.17 -12.10 -12.65
N THR A 75 13.34 -11.74 -13.21
CA THR A 75 14.02 -10.46 -12.94
C THR A 75 13.10 -9.24 -13.15
N ASN A 76 12.19 -9.31 -14.12
CA ASN A 76 11.22 -8.26 -14.40
C ASN A 76 10.10 -8.11 -13.34
N ASN A 77 9.89 -9.13 -12.51
CA ASN A 77 8.88 -9.16 -11.45
C ASN A 77 9.42 -8.71 -10.08
N VAL A 78 10.74 -8.72 -9.88
CA VAL A 78 11.38 -8.30 -8.62
C VAL A 78 10.95 -6.89 -8.20
N LYS A 79 10.71 -5.99 -9.16
CA LYS A 79 10.24 -4.62 -8.87
C LYS A 79 8.94 -4.56 -8.07
N TYR A 80 8.09 -5.59 -8.15
CA TYR A 80 6.80 -5.61 -7.47
C TYR A 80 6.93 -5.88 -5.95
N PHE A 81 8.09 -6.31 -5.44
CA PHE A 81 8.35 -6.32 -3.99
C PHE A 81 8.24 -4.94 -3.36
N LEU A 82 8.43 -3.88 -4.15
CA LEU A 82 8.41 -2.51 -3.65
C LEU A 82 6.99 -2.00 -3.36
N LEU A 83 5.94 -2.68 -3.82
CA LEU A 83 4.57 -2.21 -3.68
C LEU A 83 4.18 -1.84 -2.23
N PRO A 84 4.45 -2.67 -1.21
CA PRO A 84 4.06 -2.34 0.16
C PRO A 84 4.86 -1.13 0.68
N ILE A 85 6.17 -1.08 0.48
CA ILE A 85 6.98 0.04 0.98
C ILE A 85 6.65 1.37 0.30
N LEU A 86 6.31 1.36 -1.00
CA LEU A 86 5.86 2.55 -1.72
C LEU A 86 4.50 3.05 -1.18
N LEU A 87 3.56 2.14 -0.94
CA LEU A 87 2.25 2.45 -0.34
C LEU A 87 2.39 2.98 1.10
N GLY A 88 3.23 2.36 1.91
CA GLY A 88 3.52 2.81 3.28
C GLY A 88 4.08 4.23 3.30
N TYR A 89 5.03 4.54 2.42
CA TYR A 89 5.58 5.90 2.31
C TYR A 89 4.54 6.93 1.86
N LEU A 90 3.74 6.64 0.84
CA LEU A 90 2.68 7.55 0.39
C LEU A 90 1.62 7.77 1.46
N THR A 91 1.29 6.75 2.25
CA THR A 91 0.37 6.85 3.39
C THR A 91 0.87 7.90 4.39
N LEU A 92 2.18 7.93 4.70
CA LEU A 92 2.78 8.95 5.57
C LEU A 92 2.79 10.36 4.97
N LYS A 93 2.58 10.50 3.67
CA LYS A 93 2.47 11.80 2.97
C LYS A 93 1.04 12.34 2.97
N VAL A 94 0.03 11.56 3.36
CA VAL A 94 -1.36 12.00 3.44
C VAL A 94 -1.53 12.99 4.61
N THR A 95 -2.16 14.14 4.35
CA THR A 95 -2.35 15.19 5.36
C THR A 95 -3.78 15.31 5.87
N HIS A 96 -4.67 14.43 5.41
CA HIS A 96 -6.07 14.40 5.83
C HIS A 96 -6.43 13.03 6.40
N GLY A 97 -7.06 13.00 7.56
CA GLY A 97 -7.44 11.77 8.24
C GLY A 97 -6.96 11.75 9.69
N ASP A 98 -7.25 10.67 10.39
CA ASP A 98 -6.71 10.45 11.71
C ASP A 98 -5.22 10.06 11.61
N ARG A 99 -4.37 10.77 12.34
CA ARG A 99 -2.92 10.58 12.23
C ARG A 99 -2.47 9.23 12.78
N LEU A 100 -3.15 8.70 13.80
CA LEU A 100 -2.84 7.39 14.34
C LEU A 100 -3.23 6.30 13.33
N GLU A 101 -4.41 6.39 12.72
CA GLU A 101 -4.86 5.48 11.66
C GLU A 101 -3.86 5.46 10.48
N LEU A 102 -3.37 6.63 10.04
CA LEU A 102 -2.38 6.71 8.95
C LEU A 102 -1.05 6.06 9.33
N ILE A 103 -0.56 6.27 10.56
CA ILE A 103 0.70 5.67 11.03
C ILE A 103 0.57 4.15 11.14
N GLN A 104 -0.54 3.65 11.70
CA GLN A 104 -0.80 2.21 11.79
C GLN A 104 -0.90 1.57 10.40
N THR A 105 -1.57 2.24 9.46
CA THR A 105 -1.65 1.77 8.07
C THR A 105 -0.26 1.69 7.42
N ALA A 106 0.58 2.72 7.61
CA ALA A 106 1.94 2.69 7.10
C ALA A 106 2.79 1.58 7.75
N ASP A 107 2.64 1.35 9.06
CA ASP A 107 3.32 0.27 9.78
C ASP A 107 2.97 -1.11 9.21
N ILE A 108 1.69 -1.37 8.93
CA ILE A 108 1.24 -2.60 8.27
C ILE A 108 1.98 -2.81 6.94
N TYR A 109 2.04 -1.78 6.09
CA TYR A 109 2.74 -1.85 4.80
C TYR A 109 4.25 -2.11 4.96
N PHE A 110 4.90 -1.49 5.93
CA PHE A 110 6.33 -1.71 6.18
C PHE A 110 6.61 -3.10 6.73
N ARG A 111 5.78 -3.60 7.65
CA ARG A 111 5.88 -4.98 8.15
C ARG A 111 5.66 -5.99 7.03
N ASP A 112 4.67 -5.78 6.16
CA ASP A 112 4.43 -6.64 5.01
C ASP A 112 5.66 -6.70 4.08
N PHE A 113 6.25 -5.54 3.75
CA PHE A 113 7.51 -5.50 2.99
C PHE A 113 8.63 -6.32 3.66
N LEU A 114 8.88 -6.10 4.95
CA LEU A 114 9.95 -6.79 5.68
C LEU A 114 9.69 -8.29 5.80
N LYS A 115 8.44 -8.70 6.06
CA LYS A 115 8.03 -10.11 6.08
C LYS A 115 8.24 -10.78 4.73
N ARG A 116 7.91 -10.11 3.62
CA ARG A 116 8.20 -10.58 2.26
C ARG A 116 9.70 -10.72 2.02
N CYS A 117 10.50 -9.72 2.40
CA CYS A 117 11.96 -9.83 2.29
C CYS A 117 12.49 -11.02 3.08
N LYS A 118 11.96 -11.28 4.28
CA LYS A 118 12.33 -12.45 5.07
C LYS A 118 11.91 -13.76 4.41
N ALA A 119 10.66 -13.85 3.94
CA ALA A 119 10.11 -15.06 3.30
C ALA A 119 10.95 -15.50 2.08
N TYR A 120 11.49 -14.53 1.35
CA TYR A 120 12.33 -14.75 0.18
C TYR A 120 13.84 -14.80 0.48
N SER A 121 14.22 -14.88 1.76
CA SER A 121 15.63 -14.96 2.23
C SER A 121 16.50 -13.75 1.84
N ILE A 122 15.88 -12.57 1.69
CA ILE A 122 16.57 -11.30 1.40
C ILE A 122 17.16 -10.70 2.70
N THR A 123 16.56 -10.98 3.85
CA THR A 123 16.97 -10.45 5.15
C THR A 123 16.71 -11.44 6.28
N ASP A 124 17.52 -11.37 7.34
CA ASP A 124 17.37 -12.13 8.59
C ASP A 124 16.57 -11.37 9.66
N VAL A 125 16.00 -10.21 9.31
CA VAL A 125 15.24 -9.39 10.26
C VAL A 125 13.94 -10.10 10.67
N GLU A 126 13.79 -10.29 11.98
CA GLU A 126 12.57 -10.77 12.59
C GLU A 126 11.55 -9.63 12.72
N VAL A 127 10.36 -9.82 12.15
CA VAL A 127 9.25 -8.87 12.25
C VAL A 127 8.20 -9.48 13.15
N GLU A 128 8.05 -8.94 14.35
CA GLU A 128 6.98 -9.36 15.25
C GLU A 128 5.61 -9.00 14.66
N ASP A 129 4.65 -9.90 14.78
CA ASP A 129 3.25 -9.57 14.54
C ASP A 129 2.74 -8.61 15.61
N GLU A 130 1.84 -7.69 15.23
CA GLU A 130 1.11 -6.92 16.23
C GLU A 130 0.35 -7.92 17.11
N LYS A 131 0.66 -7.94 18.41
CA LYS A 131 -0.13 -8.69 19.38
C LYS A 131 -1.52 -8.08 19.39
N GLU A 132 -2.51 -8.82 18.91
CA GLU A 132 -3.91 -8.47 19.13
C GLU A 132 -4.18 -8.47 20.65
N GLY A 133 -4.16 -7.29 21.26
CA GLY A 133 -4.73 -7.03 22.58
C GLY A 133 -3.73 -6.76 23.70
N GLU A 134 -3.58 -5.49 24.06
CA GLU A 134 -3.98 -5.05 25.40
C GLU A 134 -4.35 -3.57 25.32
N ALA A 135 -5.66 -3.28 25.31
CA ALA A 135 -6.13 -1.93 25.56
C ALA A 135 -5.63 -1.51 26.94
N ALA A 136 -4.56 -0.70 26.96
CA ALA A 136 -3.99 -0.15 28.16
C ALA A 136 -5.08 0.64 28.90
N SER A 137 -5.65 -0.01 29.90
CA SER A 137 -6.61 0.55 30.84
C SER A 137 -5.84 1.51 31.75
N THR A 138 -5.52 2.71 31.26
CA THR A 138 -5.12 3.82 32.13
C THR A 138 -6.34 4.71 32.31
N SER A 139 -7.05 4.45 33.40
CA SER A 139 -8.06 5.34 33.94
C SER A 139 -7.41 6.67 34.34
N THR A 140 -7.74 7.76 33.65
CA THR A 140 -7.94 9.11 34.22
C THR A 140 -8.63 10.03 33.18
N SER A 141 -9.90 10.32 33.47
CA SER A 141 -10.69 11.54 33.18
C SER A 141 -10.94 12.03 31.73
N GLN A 142 -12.16 11.73 31.27
CA GLN A 142 -13.10 12.56 30.48
C GLN A 142 -12.58 13.38 29.28
N SER A 143 -12.87 12.90 28.06
CA SER A 143 -13.47 13.72 27.00
C SER A 143 -14.19 12.83 25.98
N MET A 144 -15.33 13.30 25.49
CA MET A 144 -16.32 12.55 24.72
C MET A 144 -15.79 12.08 23.35
N VAL A 145 -15.75 10.77 23.12
CA VAL A 145 -15.67 10.16 21.78
C VAL A 145 -16.95 9.34 21.58
N PRO A 146 -17.71 9.51 20.48
CA PRO A 146 -18.89 8.70 20.25
C PRO A 146 -18.48 7.23 20.05
N PRO A 147 -19.23 6.26 20.62
CA PRO A 147 -18.89 4.87 20.48
C PRO A 147 -19.29 4.39 19.08
N ASN A 148 -18.52 3.41 18.58
CA ASN A 148 -18.85 2.54 17.45
C ASN A 148 -18.42 3.03 16.04
N ARG A 149 -17.11 3.23 15.83
CA ARG A 149 -16.51 3.03 14.50
C ARG A 149 -16.03 1.58 14.44
N PRO A 150 -16.50 0.75 13.49
CA PRO A 150 -16.00 -0.60 13.34
C PRO A 150 -14.49 -0.57 13.02
N PRO A 151 -13.70 -1.53 13.51
CA PRO A 151 -12.31 -1.66 13.14
C PRO A 151 -12.17 -1.68 11.61
N PHE A 152 -11.10 -1.06 11.11
CA PHE A 152 -10.76 -1.14 9.70
C PHE A 152 -10.55 -2.62 9.35
N ASP A 153 -11.27 -3.10 8.34
CA ASP A 153 -11.31 -4.52 7.98
C ASP A 153 -10.00 -4.91 7.28
N ILE A 154 -9.05 -5.40 8.08
CA ILE A 154 -7.73 -5.92 7.66
C ILE A 154 -7.89 -7.02 6.59
N GLY A 155 -9.04 -7.71 6.54
CA GLY A 155 -9.34 -8.74 5.55
C GLY A 155 -9.61 -8.22 4.13
N LYS A 156 -9.70 -6.90 3.91
CA LYS A 156 -9.86 -6.32 2.56
C LYS A 156 -8.56 -6.09 1.81
N ILE A 157 -7.42 -6.21 2.47
CA ILE A 157 -6.13 -6.13 1.82
C ILE A 157 -5.63 -7.57 1.65
N GLU A 158 -6.01 -8.20 0.54
CA GLU A 158 -5.45 -9.50 0.18
C GLU A 158 -3.98 -9.31 -0.16
N PHE A 159 -3.13 -9.50 0.84
CA PHE A 159 -1.70 -9.66 0.69
C PHE A 159 -1.44 -11.15 0.40
N TRP A 160 -0.84 -11.42 -0.75
CA TRP A 160 -0.33 -12.74 -1.15
C TRP A 160 1.03 -13.01 -0.51
#